data_AF-A0A0G4G6Y2-F1
#
_entry.id   AF-A0A0G4G6Y2-F1
#
_cell.length_a   1.000
_cell.length_b   1.000
_cell.length_c   1.000
_cell.angle_alpha   90.00
_cell.angle_beta   90.00
_cell.angle_gamma   90.00
#
_symmetry.space_group_name_H-M   'P 1'
#
loop_
_entity.id
_entity.type
_entity.pdbx_description
1 polymer ?
#
loop_
_entity_poly.entity_id
_entity_poly.type
_entity_poly.pdbx_seq_one_letter_code
_entity_poly.pdbx_strand_id
1 'polypeptide(L)'
;MGTPGTKQRPNDGAMAVYEVNSTYQMVDRHQMGHGYPLDYHNAFFHEEGNTILTGKTKVNGVLHNVVHVLDASTDVLLEWRSIDDFIDDADPILPGEPDNGDVYHINNAERTPDGNLIISLRTCNLVLLISGKTGRILWRMGGRTSDFTFIGEDMDPPFFGQHDARQMANGNIIM
;
A
#
# COMPACT_ATOMS: atom_id res chain seq x y z
N MET A 1 -12.32 28.83 -38.93
CA MET A 1 -12.50 27.56 -38.20
C MET A 1 -11.20 27.30 -37.45
N GLY A 2 -11.21 27.43 -36.12
CA GLY A 2 -10.02 27.17 -35.31
C GLY A 2 -9.76 25.67 -35.23
N THR A 3 -8.52 25.27 -35.45
CA THR A 3 -8.06 23.90 -35.21
C THR A 3 -8.30 23.55 -33.74
N PRO A 4 -8.91 22.40 -33.42
CA PRO A 4 -9.03 21.94 -32.04
C PRO A 4 -7.62 21.81 -31.47
N GLY A 5 -7.33 22.58 -30.42
CA GLY A 5 -6.09 22.43 -29.67
C GLY A 5 -6.03 21.00 -29.15
N THR A 6 -5.03 20.24 -29.58
CA THR A 6 -4.69 18.97 -28.93
C THR A 6 -4.36 19.31 -27.48
N LYS A 7 -5.30 19.07 -26.56
CA LYS A 7 -5.00 18.98 -25.13
C LYS A 7 -3.99 17.84 -25.02
N GLN A 8 -2.71 18.18 -25.01
CA GLN A 8 -1.65 17.25 -24.69
C GLN A 8 -1.95 16.84 -23.25
N ARG A 9 -2.42 15.61 -23.07
CA ARG A 9 -2.53 15.03 -21.74
C ARG A 9 -1.12 15.10 -21.16
N PRO A 10 -0.93 15.56 -19.92
CA PRO A 10 0.36 15.41 -19.26
C PRO A 10 0.81 13.96 -19.43
N ASN A 11 2.04 13.75 -19.85
CA ASN A 11 2.60 12.42 -20.09
C ASN A 11 3.03 11.81 -18.75
N ASP A 12 2.14 11.84 -17.76
CA ASP A 12 2.41 11.61 -16.35
C ASP A 12 1.63 10.44 -15.77
N GLY A 13 0.97 9.65 -16.63
CA GLY A 13 0.22 8.43 -16.28
C GLY A 13 1.15 7.37 -15.73
N ALA A 14 1.65 7.58 -14.51
CA ALA A 14 2.41 6.69 -13.65
C ALA A 14 2.96 7.36 -12.38
N MET A 15 2.99 8.70 -12.28
CA MET A 15 3.94 9.36 -11.37
C MET A 15 3.31 10.21 -10.27
N ALA A 16 1.98 10.40 -10.25
CA ALA A 16 1.36 11.29 -9.27
C ALA A 16 -0.09 10.89 -8.95
N VAL A 17 -0.50 11.25 -7.74
CA VAL A 17 -1.90 11.24 -7.29
C VAL A 17 -2.40 12.67 -7.23
N TYR A 18 -3.62 12.90 -7.70
CA TYR A 18 -4.25 14.21 -7.68
C TYR A 18 -5.35 14.21 -6.63
N GLU A 19 -5.25 15.13 -5.67
CA GLU A 19 -6.32 15.42 -4.74
C GLU A 19 -7.27 16.42 -5.39
N VAL A 20 -8.57 16.10 -5.39
CA VAL A 20 -9.60 16.92 -6.04
C VAL A 20 -10.73 17.23 -5.07
N ASN A 21 -11.27 18.45 -5.13
CA ASN A 21 -12.43 18.82 -4.33
C ASN A 21 -13.74 18.26 -4.93
N SER A 22 -14.87 18.52 -4.25
CA SER A 22 -16.19 18.05 -4.67
C SER A 22 -16.71 18.63 -6.00
N THR A 23 -16.01 19.63 -6.56
CA THR A 23 -16.28 20.18 -7.90
C THR A 23 -15.26 19.72 -8.95
N TYR A 24 -14.47 18.68 -8.64
CA TYR A 24 -13.43 18.09 -9.49
C TYR A 24 -12.29 19.04 -9.85
N GLN A 25 -12.07 20.08 -9.05
CA GLN A 25 -10.91 20.95 -9.20
C GLN A 25 -9.74 20.34 -8.43
N MET A 26 -8.56 20.34 -9.05
CA MET A 26 -7.32 19.95 -8.39
C MET A 26 -7.06 20.87 -7.19
N VAL A 27 -6.92 20.26 -6.03
CA VAL A 27 -6.52 20.90 -4.77
C VAL A 27 -5.02 20.73 -4.58
N ASP A 28 -4.51 19.52 -4.84
CA ASP A 28 -3.10 19.21 -4.66
C ASP A 28 -2.63 18.07 -5.58
N ARG A 29 -1.32 17.88 -5.64
CA ARG A 29 -0.63 16.86 -6.43
C ARG A 29 0.48 16.21 -5.60
N HIS A 30 0.33 14.92 -5.35
CA HIS A 30 1.21 14.12 -4.52
C HIS A 30 2.03 13.14 -5.36
N GLN A 31 3.27 12.88 -4.95
CA GLN A 31 4.14 11.88 -5.60
C GLN A 31 4.89 11.07 -4.54
N MET A 32 5.31 9.88 -4.93
CA MET A 32 6.27 9.12 -4.14
C MET A 32 7.57 9.91 -3.97
N GLY A 33 8.12 9.88 -2.76
CA GLY A 33 9.46 10.39 -2.46
C GLY A 33 10.56 9.45 -2.97
N HIS A 34 11.81 9.88 -2.83
CA HIS A 34 13.02 9.07 -3.06
C HIS A 34 13.12 8.39 -4.45
N GLY A 35 12.33 8.84 -5.43
CA GLY A 35 12.38 8.37 -6.81
C GLY A 35 11.61 7.06 -7.07
N TYR A 36 10.83 6.57 -6.11
CA TYR A 36 10.01 5.38 -6.34
C TYR A 36 8.87 5.67 -7.34
N PRO A 37 8.62 4.79 -8.31
CA PRO A 37 7.37 4.80 -9.08
C PRO A 37 6.16 4.62 -8.17
N LEU A 38 5.09 5.34 -8.47
CA LEU A 38 3.80 5.18 -7.80
C LEU A 38 3.20 3.81 -8.15
N ASP A 39 2.52 3.21 -7.18
CA ASP A 39 1.63 2.09 -7.39
C ASP A 39 0.17 2.57 -7.49
N TYR A 40 -0.61 1.94 -8.36
CA TYR A 40 -1.91 2.45 -8.76
C TYR A 40 -3.07 2.07 -7.84
N HIS A 41 -2.83 1.19 -6.86
CA HIS A 41 -3.95 0.60 -6.13
C HIS A 41 -4.53 1.52 -5.07
N ASN A 42 -3.71 2.36 -4.42
CA ASN A 42 -4.20 3.12 -3.28
C ASN A 42 -3.44 4.44 -3.05
N ALA A 43 -4.21 5.44 -2.64
CA ALA A 43 -3.72 6.64 -1.99
C ALA A 43 -4.72 6.99 -0.89
N PHE A 44 -4.22 7.37 0.28
CA PHE A 44 -5.05 7.73 1.42
C PHE A 44 -4.67 9.12 1.93
N PHE A 45 -5.66 9.99 2.06
CA PHE A 45 -5.51 11.35 2.56
C PHE A 45 -6.10 11.42 3.97
N HIS A 46 -5.26 11.72 4.96
CA HIS A 46 -5.66 11.82 6.35
C HIS A 46 -6.00 13.28 6.70
N GLU A 47 -7.03 13.50 7.54
CA GLU A 47 -7.49 14.84 7.92
C GLU A 47 -6.43 15.68 8.65
N GLU A 48 -5.43 15.04 9.28
CA GLU A 48 -4.28 15.73 9.89
C GLU A 48 -3.26 16.26 8.87
N GLY A 49 -3.52 16.10 7.57
CA GLY A 49 -2.65 16.57 6.48
C GLY A 49 -1.56 15.59 6.06
N ASN A 50 -1.63 14.33 6.51
CA ASN A 50 -0.73 13.28 6.03
C ASN A 50 -1.30 12.59 4.79
N THR A 51 -0.44 12.30 3.82
CA THR A 51 -0.78 11.50 2.64
C THR A 51 -0.05 10.17 2.73
N ILE A 52 -0.75 9.07 2.52
CA ILE A 52 -0.17 7.72 2.40
C ILE A 52 -0.23 7.31 0.94
N LEU A 53 0.93 6.98 0.38
CA LEU A 53 1.06 6.52 -1.00
C LEU A 53 1.72 5.14 -1.03
N THR A 54 1.24 4.30 -1.94
CA THR A 54 1.91 3.05 -2.29
C THR A 54 2.77 3.25 -3.53
N GLY A 55 3.92 2.58 -3.54
CA GLY A 55 4.88 2.60 -4.62
C GLY A 55 5.57 1.26 -4.76
N LYS A 56 6.58 1.21 -5.63
CA LYS A 56 7.29 -0.03 -5.91
C LYS A 56 8.74 0.18 -6.30
N THR A 57 9.54 -0.86 -6.14
CA THR A 57 10.90 -0.97 -6.67
C THR A 57 11.13 -2.37 -7.22
N LYS A 58 12.11 -2.53 -8.11
CA LYS A 58 12.44 -3.83 -8.72
C LYS A 58 13.88 -4.22 -8.39
N VAL A 59 14.07 -5.37 -7.75
CA VAL A 59 15.39 -5.92 -7.40
C VAL A 59 15.46 -7.35 -7.90
N ASN A 60 16.50 -7.69 -8.67
CA ASN A 60 16.71 -9.03 -9.22
C ASN A 60 15.48 -9.64 -9.95
N GLY A 61 14.68 -8.80 -10.61
CA GLY A 61 13.49 -9.25 -11.33
C GLY A 61 12.22 -9.33 -10.49
N VAL A 62 12.31 -9.15 -9.16
CA VAL A 62 11.18 -9.16 -8.23
C VAL A 62 10.73 -7.73 -7.93
N LEU A 63 9.43 -7.48 -8.01
CA LEU A 63 8.81 -6.23 -7.59
C LEU A 63 8.55 -6.26 -6.09
N HIS A 64 9.04 -5.24 -5.40
CA HIS A 64 8.82 -5.00 -3.97
C HIS A 64 7.93 -3.79 -3.80
N ASN A 65 7.06 -3.82 -2.78
CA ASN A 65 6.18 -2.71 -2.48
C ASN A 65 6.85 -1.73 -1.52
N VAL A 66 6.50 -0.47 -1.68
CA VAL A 66 6.96 0.65 -0.86
C VAL A 66 5.72 1.38 -0.36
N VAL A 67 5.71 1.81 0.89
CA VAL A 67 4.66 2.65 1.47
C VAL A 67 5.31 3.88 2.07
N HIS A 68 4.86 5.06 1.64
CA HIS A 68 5.27 6.34 2.20
C HIS A 68 4.14 6.95 3.01
N VAL A 69 4.49 7.50 4.17
CA VAL A 69 3.69 8.51 4.87
C VAL A 69 4.37 9.85 4.65
N LEU A 70 3.66 10.76 4.01
CA LEU A 70 4.11 12.11 3.71
C LEU A 70 3.48 13.11 4.68
N ASP A 71 4.17 14.19 4.98
CA ASP A 71 3.55 15.36 5.62
C ASP A 71 2.88 16.29 4.59
N ALA A 72 2.27 17.37 5.07
CA ALA A 72 1.61 18.36 4.23
C ALA A 72 2.57 19.15 3.31
N SER A 73 3.88 19.09 3.57
CA SER A 73 4.93 19.66 2.71
C SER A 73 5.48 18.63 1.72
N THR A 74 4.91 17.42 1.68
CA THR A 74 5.31 16.26 0.86
C THR A 74 6.63 15.61 1.28
N ASP A 75 7.16 15.93 2.46
CA ASP A 75 8.35 15.28 2.99
C ASP A 75 8.02 13.88 3.52
N VAL A 76 8.92 12.91 3.26
CA VAL A 76 8.74 11.52 3.70
C VAL A 76 9.00 11.41 5.19
N LEU A 77 7.93 11.22 5.98
CA LEU A 77 8.01 10.98 7.42
C LEU A 77 8.33 9.51 7.74
N LEU A 78 7.82 8.60 6.92
CA LEU A 78 8.02 7.17 7.08
C LEU A 78 8.04 6.49 5.71
N GLU A 79 9.00 5.60 5.53
CA GLU A 79 9.12 4.71 4.38
C GLU A 79 9.18 3.28 4.91
N TRP A 80 8.24 2.45 4.48
CA TRP A 80 8.29 1.01 4.66
C TRP A 80 8.50 0.33 3.32
N ARG A 81 9.35 -0.70 3.27
CA ARG A 81 9.64 -1.46 2.06
C ARG A 81 9.60 -2.94 2.33
N SER A 82 8.92 -3.69 1.47
CA SER A 82 8.82 -5.14 1.63
C SER A 82 10.20 -5.82 1.57
N ILE A 83 11.16 -5.26 0.81
CA ILE A 83 12.52 -5.81 0.68
C ILE A 83 13.35 -5.75 1.98
N ASP A 84 13.02 -4.86 2.92
CA ASP A 84 13.78 -4.75 4.17
C ASP A 84 13.33 -5.76 5.23
N ASP A 85 12.04 -6.11 5.21
CA ASP A 85 11.42 -6.98 6.22
C ASP A 85 11.21 -8.42 5.73
N PHE A 86 11.14 -8.65 4.42
CA PHE A 86 10.90 -9.97 3.84
C PHE A 86 12.19 -10.57 3.30
N ILE A 87 12.82 -11.36 4.17
CA ILE A 87 14.07 -12.06 3.91
C ILE A 87 13.94 -13.49 4.43
N ASP A 88 14.45 -14.45 3.66
CA ASP A 88 14.52 -15.88 4.02
C ASP A 88 13.20 -16.43 4.60
N ASP A 89 13.21 -16.91 5.85
CA ASP A 89 12.06 -17.52 6.51
C ASP A 89 10.94 -16.51 6.81
N ALA A 90 11.26 -15.21 6.91
CA ALA A 90 10.29 -14.15 7.14
C ALA A 90 9.54 -13.73 5.86
N ASP A 91 9.99 -14.19 4.70
CA ASP A 91 9.37 -13.89 3.42
C ASP A 91 7.96 -14.54 3.33
N PRO A 92 6.88 -13.77 3.10
CA PRO A 92 5.53 -14.30 3.03
C PRO A 92 5.12 -14.84 1.65
N ILE A 93 6.02 -14.90 0.66
CA ILE A 93 5.68 -15.38 -0.68
C ILE A 93 5.07 -16.79 -0.63
N LEU A 94 3.90 -16.91 -1.25
CA LEU A 94 3.21 -18.18 -1.46
C LEU A 94 3.61 -18.78 -2.83
N PRO A 95 3.62 -20.12 -2.97
CA PRO A 95 3.90 -20.78 -4.25
C PRO A 95 2.89 -20.38 -5.32
N GLY A 96 3.38 -19.98 -6.49
CA GLY A 96 2.56 -19.56 -7.63
C GLY A 96 3.42 -18.82 -8.66
N GLU A 97 2.88 -18.59 -9.86
CA GLU A 97 3.57 -17.72 -10.82
C GLU A 97 3.24 -16.25 -10.53
N PRO A 98 4.24 -15.44 -10.14
CA PRO A 98 4.01 -14.00 -9.97
C PRO A 98 3.76 -13.36 -11.32
N ASP A 99 2.78 -12.47 -11.38
CA ASP A 99 2.54 -11.66 -12.56
C ASP A 99 3.72 -10.70 -12.76
N ASN A 100 4.58 -10.97 -13.74
CA ASN A 100 5.74 -10.14 -14.10
C ASN A 100 6.72 -9.85 -12.94
N GLY A 101 6.78 -10.74 -11.95
CA GLY A 101 7.62 -10.60 -10.76
C GLY A 101 6.97 -9.86 -9.59
N ASP A 102 5.67 -9.51 -9.67
CA ASP A 102 4.90 -8.96 -8.54
C ASP A 102 4.40 -10.07 -7.60
N VAL A 103 5.29 -10.44 -6.67
CA VAL A 103 5.09 -11.57 -5.76
C VAL A 103 4.31 -11.18 -4.49
N TYR A 104 4.22 -9.89 -4.18
CA TYR A 104 3.56 -9.38 -2.96
C TYR A 104 2.22 -8.71 -3.29
N HIS A 105 2.21 -7.86 -4.31
CA HIS A 105 1.05 -7.14 -4.83
C HIS A 105 0.28 -6.37 -3.73
N ILE A 106 0.74 -5.18 -3.40
CA ILE A 106 0.05 -4.30 -2.45
C ILE A 106 -1.28 -3.83 -3.01
N ASN A 107 -2.35 -4.01 -2.23
CA ASN A 107 -3.68 -3.52 -2.59
C ASN A 107 -4.03 -2.21 -1.89
N ASN A 108 -3.61 -2.03 -0.63
CA ASN A 108 -3.77 -0.77 0.07
C ASN A 108 -2.80 -0.63 1.25
N ALA A 109 -2.60 0.62 1.67
CA ALA A 109 -2.00 0.97 2.94
C ALA A 109 -2.78 2.13 3.55
N GLU A 110 -3.33 1.95 4.74
CA GLU A 110 -4.18 2.94 5.39
C GLU A 110 -3.76 3.17 6.84
N ARG A 111 -4.02 4.37 7.36
CA ARG A 111 -3.78 4.68 8.76
C ARG A 111 -4.86 4.07 9.64
N THR A 112 -4.45 3.40 10.70
CA THR A 112 -5.38 2.90 11.71
C THR A 112 -5.76 4.01 12.71
N PRO A 113 -6.86 3.85 13.47
CA PRO A 113 -7.29 4.84 14.46
C PRO A 113 -6.26 5.15 15.57
N ASP A 114 -5.36 4.21 15.87
CA ASP A 114 -4.27 4.38 16.85
C ASP A 114 -2.97 4.92 16.23
N GLY A 115 -3.01 5.30 14.95
CA GLY A 115 -1.92 5.95 14.24
C GLY A 115 -0.86 4.99 13.68
N ASN A 116 -1.14 3.69 13.64
CA ASN A 116 -0.35 2.69 12.92
C ASN A 116 -0.77 2.61 11.45
N LEU A 117 -0.17 1.70 10.69
CA LEU A 117 -0.52 1.44 9.30
C LEU A 117 -1.00 0.00 9.13
N ILE A 118 -2.16 -0.18 8.50
CA ILE A 118 -2.63 -1.49 8.04
C ILE A 118 -2.35 -1.61 6.55
N ILE A 119 -1.73 -2.72 6.13
CA ILE A 119 -1.29 -2.95 4.75
C ILE A 119 -1.84 -4.28 4.26
N SER A 120 -2.42 -4.30 3.07
CA SER A 120 -2.89 -5.52 2.41
C SER A 120 -1.95 -5.96 1.28
N LEU A 121 -1.40 -7.17 1.41
CA LEU A 121 -0.61 -7.84 0.37
C LEU A 121 -1.41 -9.00 -0.20
N ARG A 122 -1.90 -8.82 -1.42
CA ARG A 122 -2.89 -9.70 -2.07
C ARG A 122 -2.35 -11.08 -2.34
N THR A 123 -1.16 -11.15 -2.94
CA THR A 123 -0.59 -12.42 -3.43
C THR A 123 -0.12 -13.30 -2.28
N CYS A 124 0.20 -12.70 -1.14
CA CYS A 124 0.60 -13.40 0.07
C CYS A 124 -0.58 -13.85 0.95
N ASN A 125 -1.82 -13.44 0.62
CA ASN A 125 -2.97 -13.55 1.52
C ASN A 125 -2.65 -13.02 2.93
N LEU A 126 -1.99 -11.86 2.97
CA LEU A 126 -1.37 -11.33 4.20
C LEU A 126 -1.78 -9.88 4.44
N VAL A 127 -2.23 -9.62 5.67
CA VAL A 127 -2.42 -8.27 6.20
C VAL A 127 -1.36 -7.99 7.26
N LEU A 128 -0.73 -6.84 7.17
CA LEU A 128 0.25 -6.37 8.14
C LEU A 128 -0.35 -5.23 8.97
N LEU A 129 0.02 -5.17 10.25
CA LEU A 129 0.02 -3.92 10.98
C LEU A 129 1.46 -3.49 11.22
N ILE A 130 1.76 -2.24 10.88
CA ILE A 130 3.10 -1.64 10.99
C ILE A 130 3.02 -0.43 11.90
N SER A 131 4.01 -0.27 12.77
CA SER A 131 4.09 0.89 13.65
C SER A 131 4.22 2.17 12.84
N GLY A 132 3.28 3.10 12.99
CA GLY A 132 3.36 4.41 12.35
C GLY A 132 4.47 5.31 12.92
N LYS A 133 5.14 4.88 14.00
CA LYS A 133 6.27 5.60 14.62
C LYS A 133 7.62 5.07 14.17
N THR A 134 7.75 3.75 14.00
CA THR A 134 9.05 3.11 13.78
C THR A 134 9.14 2.36 12.46
N GLY A 135 8.03 2.18 11.73
CA GLY A 135 7.98 1.41 10.49
C GLY A 135 8.16 -0.10 10.68
N ARG A 136 8.11 -0.60 11.92
CA ARG A 136 8.30 -2.03 12.22
C ARG A 136 6.98 -2.77 12.16
N ILE A 137 6.99 -3.98 11.60
CA ILE A 137 5.83 -4.89 11.66
C ILE A 137 5.52 -5.20 13.13
N LEU A 138 4.27 -4.92 13.53
CA LEU A 138 3.72 -5.22 14.84
C LEU A 138 3.08 -6.61 14.85
N TRP A 139 2.35 -6.95 13.79
CA TRP A 139 1.82 -8.30 13.57
C TRP A 139 1.51 -8.57 12.10
N ARG A 140 1.38 -9.85 11.77
CA ARG A 140 1.04 -10.44 10.48
C ARG A 140 -0.22 -11.29 10.63
N MET A 141 -1.22 -11.09 9.78
CA MET A 141 -2.46 -11.86 9.79
C MET A 141 -2.66 -12.54 8.44
N GLY A 142 -2.77 -13.87 8.45
CA GLY A 142 -2.94 -14.67 7.24
C GLY A 142 -1.61 -15.06 6.59
N GLY A 143 -1.68 -15.81 5.49
CA GLY A 143 -0.51 -16.25 4.72
C GLY A 143 0.44 -17.18 5.49
N ARG A 144 1.66 -17.32 4.97
CA ARG A 144 2.68 -18.26 5.47
C ARG A 144 3.29 -17.85 6.82
N THR A 145 3.31 -16.56 7.10
CA THR A 145 4.02 -15.97 8.25
C THR A 145 3.07 -15.34 9.26
N SER A 146 1.83 -15.86 9.35
CA SER A 146 0.81 -15.38 10.30
C SER A 146 1.29 -15.49 11.74
N ASP A 147 1.09 -14.42 12.51
CA ASP A 147 1.27 -14.40 13.98
C ASP A 147 0.01 -14.88 14.72
N PHE A 148 -1.09 -15.11 14.00
CA PHE A 148 -2.37 -15.54 14.56
C PHE A 148 -2.70 -17.00 14.22
N THR A 149 -3.34 -17.67 15.17
CA THR A 149 -4.04 -18.94 14.95
C THR A 149 -5.51 -18.64 14.68
N PHE A 150 -6.03 -19.12 13.55
CA PHE A 150 -7.43 -18.98 13.19
C PHE A 150 -8.24 -20.13 13.79
N ILE A 151 -9.35 -19.80 14.44
CA ILE A 151 -10.25 -20.77 15.07
C ILE A 151 -11.53 -20.91 14.25
N GLY A 152 -11.97 -22.15 14.05
CA GLY A 152 -13.17 -22.48 13.25
C GLY A 152 -12.91 -23.65 12.30
N GLU A 153 -13.98 -24.27 11.81
CA GLU A 153 -13.90 -25.25 10.72
C GLU A 153 -13.55 -24.50 9.42
N ASP A 154 -12.69 -25.09 8.58
CA ASP A 154 -12.31 -24.60 7.24
C ASP A 154 -11.63 -23.22 7.16
N MET A 155 -10.92 -22.79 8.22
CA MET A 155 -10.18 -21.51 8.25
C MET A 155 -8.72 -21.60 7.74
N ASP A 156 -8.37 -22.65 6.98
CA ASP A 156 -7.05 -22.80 6.38
C ASP A 156 -7.10 -22.78 4.83
N PRO A 157 -6.72 -21.65 4.20
CA PRO A 157 -6.34 -20.38 4.82
C PRO A 157 -7.56 -19.52 5.16
N PRO A 158 -7.39 -18.52 6.04
CA PRO A 158 -8.50 -17.74 6.60
C PRO A 158 -9.17 -16.78 5.60
N PHE A 159 -8.44 -16.38 4.56
CA PHE A 159 -8.90 -15.52 3.47
C PHE A 159 -7.93 -15.60 2.28
N PHE A 160 -8.37 -15.09 1.13
CA PHE A 160 -7.58 -15.07 -0.11
C PHE A 160 -7.76 -13.77 -0.89
N GLY A 161 -6.66 -13.24 -1.44
CA GLY A 161 -6.68 -12.15 -2.42
C GLY A 161 -7.42 -10.90 -1.96
N GLN A 162 -7.34 -10.58 -0.67
CA GLN A 162 -8.09 -9.54 0.02
C GLN A 162 -7.72 -8.14 -0.47
N HIS A 163 -8.68 -7.21 -0.46
CA HIS A 163 -8.49 -5.82 -0.89
C HIS A 163 -8.93 -4.87 0.22
N ASP A 164 -8.40 -3.65 0.21
CA ASP A 164 -8.95 -2.58 1.06
C ASP A 164 -9.04 -2.95 2.56
N ALA A 165 -7.97 -3.53 3.11
CA ALA A 165 -7.92 -3.90 4.51
C ALA A 165 -7.91 -2.63 5.37
N ARG A 166 -8.92 -2.44 6.24
CA ARG A 166 -9.04 -1.26 7.11
C ARG A 166 -9.40 -1.65 8.52
N GLN A 167 -8.79 -1.00 9.50
CA GLN A 167 -9.16 -1.14 10.89
C GLN A 167 -10.18 -0.07 11.29
N MET A 168 -11.33 -0.52 11.78
CA MET A 168 -12.38 0.34 12.32
C MET A 168 -12.04 0.81 13.74
N ALA A 169 -12.68 1.89 14.19
CA ALA A 169 -12.49 2.45 15.54
C ALA A 169 -12.79 1.45 16.68
N ASN A 170 -13.61 0.43 16.44
CA ASN A 170 -13.91 -0.63 17.40
C ASN A 170 -12.90 -1.80 17.37
N GLY A 171 -11.84 -1.70 16.57
CA GLY A 171 -10.80 -2.71 16.42
C GLY A 171 -11.08 -3.79 15.37
N ASN A 172 -12.30 -3.85 14.82
CA ASN A 172 -12.62 -4.79 13.74
C ASN A 172 -11.86 -4.43 12.46
N ILE A 173 -11.53 -5.44 11.67
CA ILE A 173 -10.92 -5.26 10.35
C ILE A 173 -11.95 -5.62 9.28
N ILE A 174 -12.09 -4.76 8.29
CA ILE A 174 -12.83 -5.04 7.05
C ILE A 174 -11.82 -5.28 5.93
N MET A 175 -12.14 -6.18 5.00
CA MET A 175 -11.32 -6.58 3.84
C MET A 175 -12.21 -7.07 2.70
#